data_AF-A0A2V9FL19-F1
#
_entry.id   AF-A0A2V9FL19-F1
#
_cell.length_a   1.000
_cell.length_b   1.000
_cell.length_c   1.000
_cell.angle_alpha   90.00
_cell.angle_beta   90.00
_cell.angle_gamma   90.00
#
_symmetry.space_group_name_H-M   'P 1'
#
loop_
_entity.id
_entity.type
_entity.pdbx_description
1 polymer ?
#
loop_
_entity_poly.entity_id
_entity_poly.type
_entity_poly.pdbx_seq_one_letter_code
_entity_poly.pdbx_strand_id
1 'polypeptide(L)' 'FHFTPTSSSWLNQVERFFALITERMIRRGTFRSVEELERAIYAWLANWNNKPQPFVWKATADVILDKVRRCKELAGTPH' A
#
# COMPACT_ATOMS: atom_id res chain seq x y z
N PHE A 1 4.65 17.11 7.40
CA PHE A 1 4.43 17.02 5.94
C PHE A 1 5.24 15.84 5.43
N HIS A 2 4.62 14.80 4.87
CA HIS A 2 5.32 13.64 4.31
C HIS A 2 5.22 13.71 2.79
N PHE A 3 6.33 14.02 2.11
CA PHE A 3 6.39 14.15 0.66
C PHE A 3 6.62 12.77 0.04
N THR A 4 5.66 12.28 -0.75
CA THR A 4 5.85 11.10 -1.60
C THR A 4 6.06 11.59 -3.03
N PRO A 5 7.23 11.37 -3.65
CA PRO A 5 7.44 11.78 -5.04
C PRO A 5 6.45 11.12 -6.00
N THR A 6 6.13 11.78 -7.11
CA THR A 6 5.34 11.20 -8.20
C THR A 6 5.96 9.86 -8.63
N SER A 7 5.11 8.86 -8.90
CA SER A 7 5.53 7.48 -9.23
C SER A 7 6.27 6.73 -8.10
N SER A 8 6.23 7.23 -6.86
CA SER A 8 6.83 6.57 -5.67
C SER A 8 5.78 6.01 -4.71
N SER A 9 4.64 5.59 -5.25
CA SER A 9 3.52 4.95 -4.56
C SER A 9 3.99 3.77 -3.67
N TRP A 10 5.00 3.03 -4.14
CA TRP A 10 5.66 1.93 -3.44
C TRP A 10 6.38 2.30 -2.12
N LEU A 11 6.64 3.59 -1.87
CA LEU A 11 7.16 4.09 -0.59
C LEU A 11 6.05 4.29 0.45
N ASN A 12 4.78 4.28 0.02
CA ASN A 12 3.65 4.59 0.88
C ASN A 12 3.18 3.35 1.67
N GLN A 13 3.25 3.42 2.99
CA GLN A 13 2.75 2.36 3.88
C GLN A 13 1.24 2.13 3.74
N VAL A 14 0.49 3.17 3.36
CA VAL A 14 -0.95 3.09 3.13
C VAL A 14 -1.27 2.16 1.95
N GLU A 15 -0.45 2.18 0.89
CA GLU A 15 -0.65 1.28 -0.25
C GLU A 15 -0.34 -0.17 0.11
N ARG A 16 0.70 -0.42 0.92
CA ARG A 16 0.99 -1.77 1.43
C ARG A 16 -0.16 -2.29 2.28
N PHE A 17 -0.79 -1.41 3.05
CA PHE A 17 -1.97 -1.74 3.83
C PHE A 17 -3.17 -2.11 2.94
N PHE A 18 -3.44 -1.33 1.87
CA PHE A 18 -4.49 -1.66 0.92
C PHE A 18 -4.24 -2.97 0.16
N ALA A 19 -2.98 -3.25 -0.21
CA ALA A 19 -2.61 -4.53 -0.81
C ALA A 19 -2.88 -5.71 0.15
N LEU A 20 -2.55 -5.54 1.43
CA LEU A 20 -2.75 -6.57 2.46
C LEU A 20 -4.23 -6.92 2.66
N ILE A 21 -5.10 -5.93 2.87
CA ILE A 21 -6.53 -6.18 3.04
C ILE A 21 -7.15 -6.76 1.76
N THR A 22 -6.65 -6.35 0.59
CA THR A 22 -7.07 -6.90 -0.70
C THR A 22 -6.77 -8.40 -0.80
N GLU A 23 -5.54 -8.81 -0.47
CA GLU A 23 -5.09 -10.19 -0.57
C GLU A 23 -5.75 -11.11 0.48
N ARG A 24 -5.90 -10.61 1.72
CA ARG A 24 -6.34 -11.44 2.85
C ARG A 24 -7.86 -11.52 2.99
N MET A 25 -8.59 -10.50 2.55
CA MET A 25 -10.02 -10.41 2.79
C MET A 25 -10.79 -10.21 1.49
N ILE A 26 -10.51 -9.13 0.73
CA ILE A 26 -11.37 -8.73 -0.39
C ILE A 26 -11.39 -9.78 -1.50
N ARG A 27 -10.22 -10.27 -1.95
CA ARG A 27 -10.13 -11.29 -3.01
C ARG A 27 -10.66 -12.67 -2.60
N ARG A 28 -10.81 -12.92 -1.30
CA ARG A 28 -11.28 -14.21 -0.75
C ARG A 28 -12.76 -14.17 -0.37
N GLY A 29 -13.33 -12.98 -0.25
CA GLY A 29 -14.74 -12.77 0.07
C GLY A 29 -15.62 -12.75 -1.18
N THR A 30 -16.91 -13.01 -0.98
CA THR A 30 -17.96 -12.73 -1.96
C THR A 30 -18.98 -11.84 -1.26
N PHE A 31 -19.25 -10.68 -1.83
CA PHE A 31 -20.12 -9.66 -1.25
C PHE A 31 -21.28 -9.40 -2.21
N ARG A 32 -22.50 -9.39 -1.69
CA ARG A 32 -23.73 -9.19 -2.45
C ARG A 32 -24.13 -7.72 -2.54
N SER A 33 -23.55 -6.86 -1.72
CA SER A 33 -23.74 -5.42 -1.77
C SER A 33 -22.50 -4.65 -1.30
N VAL A 34 -22.49 -3.34 -1.56
CA VAL A 34 -21.44 -2.43 -1.09
C VAL A 34 -21.46 -2.33 0.45
N GLU A 35 -22.65 -2.31 1.05
CA GLU A 35 -22.80 -2.26 2.51
C GLU A 35 -22.24 -3.53 3.18
N GLU A 36 -22.39 -4.70 2.54
CA GLU A 36 -21.79 -5.94 3.03
C GLU A 36 -20.26 -5.89 2.98
N LEU A 37 -19.69 -5.38 1.89
CA LEU A 37 -18.25 -5.17 1.77
C LEU A 37 -17.73 -4.19 2.83
N GLU A 38 -18.42 -3.06 3.02
CA GLU A 38 -18.04 -2.04 4.00
C GLU A 38 -18.03 -2.61 5.42
N ARG A 39 -19.08 -3.34 5.82
CA ARG A 39 -19.12 -4.01 7.13
C ARG A 39 -17.99 -5.03 7.29
N ALA A 40 -17.69 -5.80 6.26
CA ALA A 40 -16.59 -6.76 6.28
C ALA A 40 -15.23 -6.08 6.45
N ILE A 41 -15.02 -4.93 5.79
CA ILE A 41 -13.81 -4.10 5.97
C ILE A 41 -13.71 -3.63 7.42
N TYR A 42 -14.76 -3.03 8.00
CA TYR A 42 -14.70 -2.56 9.39
C TYR A 42 -14.48 -3.69 10.40
N ALA A 43 -15.12 -4.84 10.21
CA ALA A 43 -14.92 -6.00 11.07
C ALA A 43 -13.47 -6.51 10.99
N TRP A 44 -12.91 -6.58 9.78
CA TRP A 44 -11.52 -6.96 9.56
C TRP A 44 -10.55 -5.98 10.21
N LEU A 45 -10.80 -4.67 10.08
CA LEU A 45 -10.02 -3.60 10.71
C LEU A 45 -10.03 -3.70 12.24
N ALA A 46 -11.21 -3.90 12.84
CA ALA A 46 -11.34 -4.07 14.28
C ALA A 46 -10.52 -5.26 14.79
N ASN A 47 -10.57 -6.39 14.08
CA ASN A 47 -9.76 -7.57 14.41
C ASN A 47 -8.25 -7.32 14.23
N TRP A 48 -7.85 -6.66 13.13
CA TRP A 48 -6.45 -6.33 12.87
C TRP A 48 -5.88 -5.40 13.94
N ASN A 49 -6.65 -4.40 14.37
CA ASN A 49 -6.24 -3.41 15.37
C ASN A 49 -6.10 -3.99 16.78
N ASN A 50 -6.69 -5.14 17.09
CA ASN A 50 -6.48 -5.82 18.37
C ASN A 50 -5.04 -6.33 18.53
N LYS A 51 -4.37 -6.70 17.43
CA LYS A 51 -2.97 -7.14 17.41
C LYS A 51 -2.29 -6.65 16.11
N PRO A 52 -2.00 -5.35 16.01
CA PRO A 52 -1.48 -4.78 14.79
C PRO A 52 -0.09 -5.35 14.50
N GLN A 53 0.14 -5.81 13.28
CA GLN A 53 1.48 -6.19 12.83
C GLN A 53 2.16 -4.96 12.21
N PRO A 54 3.29 -4.50 12.78
CA PRO A 54 4.01 -3.38 12.19
C PRO A 54 4.54 -3.77 10.81
N PHE A 55 4.40 -2.87 9.84
CA PHE A 55 5.02 -3.05 8.54
C PHE A 55 6.53 -2.87 8.66
N VAL A 56 7.28 -3.95 8.49
CA VAL A 56 8.73 -3.87 8.43
C VAL A 56 9.16 -3.27 7.09
N TRP A 57 9.94 -2.21 7.18
CA TRP A 57 10.61 -1.58 6.05
C TRP A 57 11.75 -2.48 5.59
N LYS A 58 11.66 -3.02 4.37
CA LYS A 58 12.65 -3.98 3.83
C LYS A 58 13.60 -3.38 2.80
N ALA A 59 13.28 -2.22 2.23
CA ALA A 59 14.16 -1.58 1.26
C ALA A 59 15.26 -0.81 2.00
N THR A 60 16.51 -0.97 1.58
CA THR A 60 17.62 -0.19 2.12
C THR A 60 17.59 1.22 1.53
N ALA A 61 18.29 2.16 2.17
CA ALA A 61 18.44 3.52 1.64
C ALA A 61 18.97 3.52 0.20
N ASP A 62 19.93 2.64 -0.12
CA ASP A 62 20.50 2.52 -1.47
C ASP A 62 19.46 2.09 -2.51
N VAL A 63 18.61 1.11 -2.17
CA VAL A 63 17.51 0.66 -3.04
C VAL A 63 16.53 1.80 -3.31
N ILE A 64 16.30 2.67 -2.33
CA ILE A 64 15.45 3.85 -2.49
C ILE A 64 16.10 4.86 -3.42
N LEU A 65 17.35 5.23 -3.17
CA LEU A 65 18.08 6.22 -3.94
C LEU A 65 18.23 5.79 -5.41
N ASP A 66 18.51 4.50 -5.65
CA ASP A 66 18.60 3.93 -7.00
C ASP A 66 17.26 3.95 -7.76
N LYS A 67 16.14 3.75 -7.07
CA LYS A 67 14.82 3.87 -7.71
C LYS A 67 14.45 5.33 -7.97
N VAL A 68 14.73 6.23 -7.04
CA VAL A 68 14.49 7.67 -7.23
C VAL A 68 15.31 8.20 -8.41
N ARG A 69 16.57 7.77 -8.55
CA ARG A 69 17.41 8.10 -9.71
C ARG A 69 16.75 7.65 -11.02
N ARG A 70 16.35 6.37 -11.11
CA ARG A 70 15.66 5.83 -12.30
C ARG A 70 14.36 6.56 -12.63
N CYS A 71 13.55 6.92 -11.64
CA CYS A 71 12.33 7.69 -11.87
C CYS A 71 12.63 9.09 -12.44
N LYS A 72 13.70 9.76 -11.98
CA LYS A 72 14.13 11.05 -12.52
C LYS A 72 14.64 10.94 -13.95
N GLU A 73 15.40 9.89 -14.26
CA GLU A 73 15.90 9.61 -15.63
C GLU A 73 14.73 9.42 -16.60
N LEU A 74 13.72 8.62 -16.22
CA LEU A 74 12.53 8.38 -17.04
C LEU A 74 11.71 9.66 -17.28
N ALA A 75 11.58 10.52 -16.27
CA ALA A 75 10.87 11.79 -16.39
C ALA A 75 11.60 12.85 -17.24
N GLY A 76 12.90 12.67 -17.49
CA GLY A 76 13.72 13.55 -18.32
C GLY A 76 13.83 13.12 -19.79
N THR A 77 13.30 11.97 -20.16
CA THR A 77 13.30 11.48 -21.56
C THR A 77 12.23 12.24 -22.37
N PRO A 78 12.59 13.00 -23.41
CA PRO A 78 11.59 13.57 -24.32
C PRO A 78 10.93 12.44 -25.11
N HIS A 79 9.60 12.47 -25.23
CA HIS A 79 8.85 11.64 -26.18
C HIS A 79 9.14 12.05 -27.62
#